data_AF-A0A742RMJ4-F1
#
_entry.id   AF-A0A742RMJ4-F1
#
_cell.length_a   1.000
_cell.length_b   1.000
_cell.length_c   1.000
_cell.angle_alpha   90.00
_cell.angle_beta   90.00
_cell.angle_gamma   90.00
#
_symmetry.space_group_name_H-M   'P 1'
#
loop_
_entity.id
_entity.type
_entity.pdbx_description
1 polymer ?
#
loop_
_entity_poly.entity_id
_entity_poly.type
_entity_poly.pdbx_seq_one_letter_code
_entity_poly.pdbx_strand_id
1 'polypeptide(L)' 'QAKVFIEGEWVRISNGTGNKTQTYHDTGDVIHYQNASGIESSSYNVTAGLKYYF' A
#
# COMPACT_ATOMS: atom_id res chain seq x y z
N GLN A 1 12.97 30.93 8.26
CA GLN A 1 14.22 30.47 7.60
C GLN A 1 13.91 29.36 6.59
N ALA A 2 14.57 29.31 5.42
CA ALA A 2 14.32 28.31 4.37
C ALA A 2 15.45 27.25 4.27
N LYS A 3 15.12 26.00 3.94
CA LYS A 3 16.06 24.88 3.78
C LYS A 3 15.73 24.04 2.53
N VAL A 4 16.68 23.88 1.62
CA VAL A 4 16.60 22.94 0.48
C VAL A 4 16.87 21.52 0.97
N PHE A 5 16.16 20.52 0.44
CA PHE A 5 16.32 19.13 0.82
C PHE A 5 16.15 18.15 -0.35
N ILE A 6 16.73 16.97 -0.16
CA ILE A 6 16.41 15.73 -0.86
C ILE A 6 16.03 14.70 0.20
N GLU A 7 15.01 13.91 -0.07
CA GLU A 7 14.47 12.89 0.83
C GLU A 7 14.18 11.61 0.05
N GLY A 8 14.47 10.48 0.68
CA GLY A 8 14.14 9.16 0.19
C GLY A 8 13.37 8.39 1.25
N GLU A 9 12.23 7.84 0.89
CA GLU A 9 11.42 7.01 1.76
C GLU A 9 11.27 5.61 1.15
N TRP A 10 11.49 4.58 1.96
CA TRP A 10 11.23 3.19 1.60
C TRP A 10 10.24 2.58 2.58
N VAL A 11 9.18 1.99 2.05
CA VAL A 11 8.15 1.30 2.85
C VAL A 11 7.93 -0.09 2.32
N ARG A 12 7.92 -1.07 3.22
CA ARG A 12 7.59 -2.47 2.95
C ARG A 12 6.43 -2.92 3.81
N ILE A 13 5.39 -3.44 3.17
CA ILE A 13 4.26 -4.15 3.77
C ILE A 13 4.51 -5.64 3.56
N SER A 14 4.84 -6.36 4.62
CA SER A 14 5.06 -7.81 4.59
C SER A 14 3.76 -8.57 4.38
N ASN A 15 3.85 -9.68 3.64
CA ASN A 15 2.72 -10.58 3.43
C ASN A 15 2.13 -11.08 4.75
N GLY A 16 0.80 -11.16 4.79
CA GLY A 16 0.03 -11.85 5.80
C GLY A 16 -1.21 -12.46 5.16
N THR A 17 -1.59 -13.67 5.58
CA THR A 17 -2.80 -14.31 5.08
C THR A 17 -4.04 -13.73 5.76
N GLY A 18 -5.11 -13.56 4.98
CA GLY A 18 -6.40 -13.06 5.43
C GLY A 18 -7.54 -13.68 4.62
N ASN A 19 -8.76 -13.35 5.02
CA ASN A 19 -9.95 -13.87 4.36
C ASN A 19 -10.14 -13.25 2.96
N LYS A 20 -10.71 -14.03 2.05
CA LYS A 20 -11.01 -13.62 0.68
C LYS A 20 -12.51 -13.77 0.41
N THR A 21 -13.11 -12.79 -0.24
CA THR A 21 -14.47 -12.89 -0.78
C THR A 21 -14.38 -12.81 -2.30
N GLN A 22 -15.06 -13.72 -3.00
CA GLN A 22 -15.13 -13.73 -4.46
C GLN A 22 -16.58 -13.55 -4.89
N THR A 23 -16.82 -12.57 -5.76
CA THR A 23 -18.14 -12.25 -6.32
C THR A 23 -18.15 -12.59 -7.80
N TYR A 24 -19.12 -13.41 -8.22
CA TYR A 24 -19.31 -13.78 -9.62
C TYR A 24 -20.27 -12.79 -10.28
N HIS A 25 -19.79 -12.08 -11.31
CA HIS A 25 -20.59 -11.04 -11.97
C HIS A 25 -21.76 -11.60 -12.79
N ASP A 26 -21.64 -12.83 -13.30
CA ASP A 26 -22.65 -13.44 -14.17
C ASP A 26 -23.82 -14.05 -13.38
N THR A 27 -23.56 -14.60 -12.19
CA THR A 27 -24.57 -15.27 -11.36
C THR A 27 -24.98 -14.47 -10.13
N GLY A 28 -24.16 -13.48 -9.72
CA GLY A 28 -24.33 -12.76 -8.46
C GLY A 28 -23.86 -13.53 -7.22
N ASP A 29 -23.32 -14.74 -7.37
CA ASP A 29 -22.89 -15.56 -6.24
C ASP A 29 -21.72 -14.92 -5.49
N VAL A 30 -21.72 -15.09 -4.17
CA VAL A 30 -20.66 -14.60 -3.27
C VAL A 30 -20.13 -15.76 -2.45
N ILE A 31 -18.83 -16.04 -2.56
CA ILE A 31 -18.16 -17.11 -1.82
C ILE A 31 -17.11 -16.55 -0.89
N HIS A 32 -17.11 -17.01 0.37
CA HIS A 32 -16.15 -16.64 1.40
C HIS A 32 -15.11 -17.74 1.63
N TYR A 33 -13.84 -17.37 1.68
CA TYR A 33 -12.72 -18.27 1.94
C TYR A 33 -11.88 -17.74 3.10
N GLN A 34 -11.69 -18.56 4.13
CA GLN A 34 -10.86 -18.20 5.28
C GLN A 34 -9.37 -18.34 4.94
N ASN A 35 -8.55 -17.36 5.34
CA ASN A 35 -7.08 -17.37 5.17
C ASN A 35 -6.58 -17.67 3.73
N ALA A 36 -7.31 -17.24 2.71
CA ALA A 36 -7.11 -17.64 1.32
C ALA A 36 -6.51 -16.55 0.41
N SER A 37 -6.13 -15.38 0.96
CA SER A 37 -5.45 -14.32 0.21
C SER A 37 -4.39 -13.65 1.07
N GLY A 38 -3.33 -13.15 0.45
CA GLY A 38 -2.32 -12.32 1.10
C GLY A 38 -2.06 -11.05 0.29
N ILE A 39 -1.82 -9.94 0.98
CA ILE A 39 -1.50 -8.65 0.36
C ILE A 39 -0.11 -8.24 0.85
N GLU A 40 0.77 -7.94 -0.08
CA GLU A 40 2.11 -7.42 0.19
C GLU A 40 2.40 -6.26 -0.76
N SER A 41 3.26 -5.35 -0.34
CA SER A 41 3.66 -4.21 -1.16
C SER A 41 5.04 -3.70 -0.74
N SER A 42 5.76 -3.13 -1.69
CA SER A 42 6.97 -2.37 -1.43
C SER A 42 6.94 -1.13 -2.30
N SER A 43 7.28 0.01 -1.72
CA SER A 43 7.32 1.29 -2.42
C SER A 43 8.56 2.07 -2.02
N TYR A 44 9.07 2.83 -2.99
CA TYR A 44 10.18 3.74 -2.78
C TYR A 44 9.80 5.09 -3.38
N ASN A 45 10.06 6.15 -2.64
CA ASN A 45 9.84 7.51 -3.08
C ASN A 45 11.15 8.30 -2.92
N VAL A 46 11.50 9.09 -3.95
CA VAL A 46 12.57 10.08 -3.88
C VAL A 46 11.97 11.42 -4.23
N THR A 47 12.16 12.40 -3.36
CA THR A 47 11.63 13.74 -3.51
C THR A 47 12.71 14.77 -3.20
N ALA A 48 12.69 15.90 -3.89
CA ALA A 48 13.53 17.06 -3.58
C ALA A 48 12.65 18.32 -3.50
N GLY A 49 13.00 19.26 -2.62
CA GLY A 49 12.18 20.44 -2.41
C GLY A 49 12.78 21.49 -1.47
N LEU A 50 11.95 22.46 -1.09
CA LEU A 50 12.29 23.53 -0.16
C LEU A 50 11.32 23.52 1.03
N LYS A 51 11.85 23.43 2.25
CA LYS A 51 11.09 23.55 3.49
C LYS A 51 11.28 24.95 4.08
N TYR A 52 10.19 25.68 4.30
CA TYR A 52 10.21 27.02 4.88
C TYR A 52 9.67 26.98 6.32
N TYR A 53 10.41 27.59 7.24
CA TYR A 53 9.98 27.81 8.63
C TYR A 53 9.54 29.27 8.77
N PHE A 54 8.27 29.48 9.09
CA PHE A 54 7.69 30.77 9.42
C PHE A 54 8.08 31.21 10.83
#